data_AF-A0AAV5UY29-F1
#
_entry.id   AF-A0AAV5UY29-F1
#
_cell.length_a   1.000
_cell.length_b   1.000
_cell.length_c   1.000
_cell.angle_alpha   90.00
_cell.angle_beta   90.00
_cell.angle_gamma   90.00
#
_symmetry.space_group_name_H-M   'P 1'
#
loop_
_entity.id
_entity.type
_entity.pdbx_description
1 polymer ?
#
loop_
_entity_poly.entity_id
_entity_poly.type
_entity_poly.pdbx_seq_one_letter_code
_entity_poly.pdbx_strand_id
1 'polypeptide(L)' 'MVTGRTLKEWGVFGALIVTMHWAYYKIQANPSLVQPHERQELFYMRWIKNAVPALKDFGVQEDPSKHAKHE' A
#
# COMPACT_ATOMS: atom_id res chain seq x y z
N MET A 1 23.62 9.31 -19.01
CA MET A 1 24.14 10.21 -17.96
C MET A 1 22.95 10.74 -17.17
N VAL A 2 22.95 10.60 -15.84
CA VAL A 2 21.91 11.18 -14.99
C VAL A 2 22.29 12.65 -14.75
N THR A 3 21.47 13.56 -15.26
CA THR A 3 21.67 15.01 -15.07
C THR A 3 21.05 15.44 -13.74
N GLY A 4 21.54 16.54 -13.14
CA GLY A 4 20.98 17.09 -11.91
C GLY A 4 19.48 17.42 -12.00
N ARG A 5 18.97 17.80 -13.19
CA ARG A 5 17.54 17.95 -13.46
C ARG A 5 16.79 16.63 -13.36
N THR A 6 17.30 15.56 -13.98
CA THR A 6 16.70 14.22 -13.94
C THR A 6 16.61 13.69 -12.51
N LEU A 7 17.66 13.88 -11.70
CA LEU A 7 17.64 13.50 -10.29
C LEU A 7 16.57 14.27 -9.51
N LYS A 8 16.39 15.57 -9.80
CA LYS A 8 15.38 16.41 -9.15
C LYS A 8 13.96 15.99 -9.55
N GLU A 9 13.73 15.68 -10.83
CA GLU A 9 12.46 15.16 -11.33
C GLU A 9 12.12 13.81 -10.70
N TRP A 10 13.09 12.91 -10.60
CA TRP A 10 12.92 11.62 -9.93
C TRP A 10 12.65 11.78 -8.44
N GLY A 11 13.32 12.72 -7.78
CA GLY A 11 13.06 13.05 -6.38
C GLY A 11 11.64 13.56 -6.15
N VAL A 12 11.17 14.49 -6.99
CA VAL A 12 9.79 15.02 -6.91
C VAL A 12 8.77 13.93 -7.20
N PHE A 13 8.99 13.13 -8.24
CA PHE A 13 8.08 12.03 -8.57
C PHE A 13 8.05 10.97 -7.47
N GLY A 14 9.20 10.59 -6.93
CA GLY A 14 9.30 9.66 -5.80
C GLY A 14 8.57 10.19 -4.56
N ALA A 15 8.73 11.47 -4.23
CA ALA A 15 8.03 12.11 -3.12
C ALA A 15 6.50 12.10 -3.31
N LEU A 16 6.01 12.33 -4.53
CA LEU A 16 4.59 12.24 -4.85
C LEU A 16 4.04 10.82 -4.59
N ILE A 17 4.74 9.80 -5.05
CA ILE A 17 4.32 8.39 -4.87
C ILE A 17 4.29 8.02 -3.38
N VAL A 18 5.32 8.39 -2.62
CA VAL A 18 5.36 8.14 -1.17
C VAL A 18 4.22 8.86 -0.45
N THR A 19 3.92 10.10 -0.84
CA THR A 19 2.83 10.89 -0.25
C THR A 19 1.47 10.25 -0.54
N MET A 20 1.21 9.83 -1.78
CA MET A 20 -0.01 9.10 -2.13
C MET A 20 -0.13 7.78 -1.37
N HIS A 21 0.96 7.04 -1.25
CA HIS A 21 1.01 5.78 -0.48
C HIS A 21 0.62 6.02 0.98
N TRP A 22 1.27 6.99 1.63
CA TRP A 22 1.00 7.32 3.02
C TRP A 22 -0.44 7.80 3.23
N ALA A 23 -0.94 8.70 2.38
CA ALA A 23 -2.31 9.21 2.45
C ALA A 23 -3.34 8.07 2.29
N TYR A 24 -3.12 7.15 1.36
CA TYR A 24 -3.99 5.99 1.15
C TYR A 24 -4.14 5.15 2.42
N TYR A 25 -3.02 4.74 3.04
CA TYR A 25 -3.08 3.96 4.28
C TYR A 25 -3.66 4.74 5.45
N LYS A 26 -3.43 6.06 5.52
CA LYS A 26 -4.06 6.95 6.51
C LYS A 26 -5.59 6.95 6.40
N ILE A 27 -6.12 6.97 5.17
CA ILE A 27 -7.56 6.91 4.90
C ILE A 27 -8.11 5.53 5.23
N GLN A 28 -7.44 4.47 4.77
CA GLN A 28 -7.83 3.07 5.04
C GLN A 28 -7.83 2.72 6.54
N ALA A 29 -6.90 3.32 7.31
CA ALA A 29 -6.83 3.15 8.75
C ALA A 29 -7.92 3.91 9.51
N ASN A 30 -8.68 4.81 8.87
CA ASN A 30 -9.74 5.57 9.50
C ASN A 30 -11.06 4.78 9.49
N PRO A 31 -11.52 4.27 10.66
CA PRO A 31 -12.72 3.41 10.72
C PRO A 31 -14.02 4.13 10.38
N SER A 32 -14.05 5.47 10.37
CA SER A 32 -15.23 6.24 9.96
C SER A 32 -15.37 6.41 8.44
N LEU A 33 -14.26 6.26 7.69
CA LEU A 33 -14.25 6.43 6.25
C LEU A 33 -14.25 5.10 5.49
N VAL A 34 -13.61 4.08 6.05
CA VAL A 34 -13.54 2.75 5.45
C VAL A 34 -13.78 1.72 6.54
N GLN A 35 -14.82 0.90 6.34
CA GLN A 35 -15.09 -0.18 7.28
C GLN A 35 -13.93 -1.19 7.25
N PRO A 36 -13.56 -1.80 8.39
CA PRO A 36 -12.40 -2.69 8.45
C PRO A 36 -12.42 -3.82 7.42
N HIS A 37 -13.60 -4.33 7.08
CA HIS A 37 -13.78 -5.39 6.09
C HIS A 37 -13.73 -4.92 4.63
N GLU A 38 -13.87 -3.62 4.38
CA GLU A 38 -13.74 -2.99 3.07
C GLU A 38 -12.33 -2.47 2.82
N ARG A 39 -11.43 -2.62 3.80
CA ARG A 39 -10.06 -2.19 3.63
C ARG A 39 -9.41 -2.94 2.48
N GLN A 40 -8.90 -2.18 1.53
CA GLN A 40 -8.19 -2.72 0.38
C GLN A 40 -6.71 -2.37 0.50
N GLU A 41 -5.89 -3.33 0.10
CA GLU A 41 -4.46 -3.11 -0.04
C GLU A 41 -4.16 -2.59 -1.44
N LEU A 42 -3.14 -1.74 -1.57
CA LEU A 42 -2.68 -1.29 -2.89
C LEU A 42 -2.24 -2.50 -3.73
N PHE A 43 -2.60 -2.50 -5.02
CA PHE A 43 -2.42 -3.65 -5.90
C PHE A 43 -0.98 -4.20 -5.93
N TYR A 44 0.03 -3.32 -5.84
CA TYR A 44 1.44 -3.70 -5.88
C TYR A 44 1.98 -4.21 -4.55
N MET A 45 1.32 -3.93 -3.43
CA MET A 45 1.76 -4.44 -2.13
C MET A 45 1.63 -5.96 -2.05
N ARG A 46 0.63 -6.54 -2.73
CA ARG A 46 0.52 -8.00 -2.88
C ARG A 46 1.73 -8.59 -3.63
N TRP A 47 2.23 -7.90 -4.66
CA TRP A 47 3.44 -8.30 -5.36
C TRP A 47 4.69 -8.18 -4.47
N ILE A 48 4.82 -7.08 -3.72
CA ILE A 48 5.94 -6.86 -2.78
C ILE A 48 5.96 -7.93 -1.67
N LYS A 49 4.80 -8.25 -1.08
CA LYS A 49 4.66 -9.29 -0.05
C LYS A 49 4.97 -10.69 -0.57
N ASN A 50 4.70 -10.95 -1.85
CA ASN A 50 5.10 -12.20 -2.50
C ASN A 50 6.61 -12.26 -2.72
N ALA A 51 7.24 -11.15 -3.06
CA ALA A 51 8.69 -11.07 -3.26
C ALA A 51 9.48 -11.10 -1.95
N VAL A 52 8.96 -10.47 -0.88
CA VAL A 52 9.59 -10.39 0.43
C VAL A 52 8.60 -10.90 1.49
N PRO A 53 8.68 -12.19 1.86
CA PRO A 53 7.70 -12.81 2.76
C PRO A 53 7.67 -12.21 4.17
N ALA A 54 8.74 -11.54 4.60
CA ALA A 54 8.77 -10.79 5.87
C ALA A 54 7.83 -9.57 5.89
N LEU A 55 7.35 -9.11 4.74
CA LEU A 55 6.44 -7.96 4.63
C LEU A 55 4.96 -8.36 4.73
N LYS A 56 4.64 -9.66 4.84
CA LYS A 56 3.27 -10.17 4.90
C LYS A 56 2.48 -9.62 6.09
N ASP A 57 3.15 -9.45 7.24
CA ASP A 57 2.56 -8.92 8.47
C ASP A 57 2.32 -7.39 8.45
N PHE A 58 2.89 -6.68 7.46
CA PHE A 58 2.78 -5.23 7.35
C PHE A 58 1.67 -4.82 6.38
N GLY A 59 0.96 -3.72 6.68
CA GLY A 59 -0.08 -3.15 5.81
C GLY A 59 -1.51 -3.52 6.24
N VAL A 60 -2.40 -3.74 5.27
CA VAL A 60 -3.77 -4.19 5.54
C VAL A 60 -3.74 -5.71 5.70
N GLN A 61 -3.99 -6.20 6.90
CA GLN A 61 -4.12 -7.64 7.13
C GLN A 61 -5.43 -8.12 6.50
N GLU A 62 -5.35 -9.16 5.66
CA GLU A 62 -6.53 -9.82 5.12
C GLU A 62 -7.29 -10.46 6.30
N ASP A 63 -8.53 -10.02 6.51
CA ASP A 63 -9.36 -10.57 7.58
C ASP A 63 -9.58 -12.06 7.29
N PRO A 64 -9.16 -12.99 8.17
CA PRO A 64 -9.29 -14.43 7.93
C PRO A 64 -10.76 -14.86 7.76
N SER A 65 -11.71 -14.02 8.20
CA SER A 65 -13.15 -14.24 8.03
C SER A 65 -13.63 -14.20 6.58
N LYS A 66 -12.86 -13.61 5.64
CA LYS A 66 -13.23 -13.61 4.20
C LYS A 66 -12.97 -14.94 3.49
N HIS A 67 -12.11 -15.79 4.03
CA HIS A 67 -11.83 -17.11 3.46
C HIS A 67 -12.80 -18.20 3.93
N ALA A 68 -13.60 -17.96 4.97
CA ALA A 68 -14.52 -18.95 5.53
C ALA A 68 -15.95 -18.92 4.94
N LYS A 69 -16.23 -18.07 3.94
CA LYS A 69 -17.57 -17.94 3.31
C LYS A 69 -17.66 -18.52 1.90
N HIS A 70 -16.70 -19.33 1.49
CA HIS A 70 -16.72 -20.03 0.21
C HIS A 70 -16.32 -21.50 0.40
N GLU A 71 -17.09 -22.22 1.22
CA GLU A 71 -17.25 -23.67 1.09
C GLU A 71 -18.68 -24.06 1.45
#